data_AF-A0A8C2F7M3-F1
#
_entry.id   AF-A0A8C2F7M3-F1
#
_cell.length_a   1.000
_cell.length_b   1.000
_cell.length_c   1.000
_cell.angle_alpha   90.00
_cell.angle_beta   90.00
_cell.angle_gamma   90.00
#
_symmetry.space_group_name_H-M   'P 1'
#
loop_
_entity.id
_entity.type
_entity.pdbx_description
1 polymer ?
#
loop_
_entity_poly.entity_id
_entity_poly.type
_entity_poly.pdbx_seq_one_letter_code
_entity_poly.pdbx_strand_id
1 'polypeptide(L)'
;MLSVRGLCFLLTLFLSSFFGSVFMLGPVLPLMLLSPAWYRWVTDRIVATWLTLPVVLCVCVCGGWAMQVACFIFIRRRGEEDRSHMANMLQYFCNIKEPLQLLLFPEGTDLTENTRARSDEFAEKNGLQKYEYVLHPRTTGFTFIVDTLRKGDNLDAVHDITVAYPQNIPQTERHLLLGLFPREIHFHVRRFSAACLPSSEERLQRWCQERWREKEQRLRDFYRSEPRRFDEPEARVPPCKSELRVTLIKAASLLYWSAFISLCCAGLWLWTPLRLYFLLMVIFFLGQQRVTGGVELMELACHRRWKVKEE
;
A
#
# COMPACT_ATOMS: atom_id res chain seq x y z
N MET A 1 5.71 16.08 -24.78
CA MET A 1 6.00 14.81 -25.49
C MET A 1 6.08 13.69 -24.47
N LEU A 2 5.51 12.51 -24.75
CA LEU A 2 5.59 11.36 -23.86
C LEU A 2 7.04 10.87 -23.76
N SER A 3 7.50 10.53 -22.56
CA SER A 3 8.84 9.97 -22.38
C SER A 3 8.84 8.49 -22.75
N VAL A 4 9.70 8.08 -23.69
CA VAL A 4 9.89 6.65 -24.01
C VAL A 4 10.23 5.86 -22.75
N ARG A 5 11.04 6.45 -21.86
CA ARG A 5 11.39 5.85 -20.55
C ARG A 5 10.16 5.68 -19.66
N GLY A 6 9.29 6.69 -19.59
CA GLY A 6 8.05 6.62 -18.82
C GLY A 6 7.08 5.56 -19.36
N LEU A 7 6.96 5.46 -20.68
CA LEU A 7 6.13 4.44 -21.32
C LEU A 7 6.66 3.02 -21.09
N CYS A 8 7.95 2.78 -21.29
CA CYS A 8 8.59 1.48 -21.02
C CYS A 8 8.44 1.09 -19.55
N PHE A 9 8.58 2.04 -18.62
CA PHE A 9 8.39 1.81 -17.20
C PHE A 9 6.96 1.34 -16.89
N LEU A 10 5.94 2.06 -17.36
CA LEU A 10 4.54 1.69 -17.12
C LEU A 10 4.15 0.37 -17.78
N LEU A 11 4.63 0.11 -18.99
CA LEU A 11 4.36 -1.16 -19.69
C LEU A 11 4.98 -2.33 -18.93
N THR A 12 6.24 -2.20 -18.49
CA THR A 12 6.93 -3.23 -17.71
C THR A 12 6.22 -3.47 -16.39
N LEU A 13 5.81 -2.40 -15.71
CA LEU A 13 5.05 -2.47 -14.46
C LEU A 13 3.70 -3.18 -14.64
N PHE A 14 2.96 -2.81 -15.69
CA PHE A 14 1.68 -3.44 -16.02
C PHE A 14 1.85 -4.94 -16.32
N LEU A 15 2.75 -5.29 -17.24
CA LEU A 15 2.96 -6.67 -17.67
C LEU A 15 3.49 -7.54 -16.53
N SER A 16 4.41 -7.03 -15.71
CA SER A 16 4.91 -7.76 -14.54
C SER A 16 3.85 -7.95 -13.45
N SER A 17 2.97 -6.96 -13.21
CA SER A 17 1.83 -7.10 -12.29
C SER A 17 0.83 -8.15 -12.80
N PHE A 18 0.44 -8.01 -14.07
CA PHE A 18 -0.55 -8.87 -14.69
C PHE A 18 -0.06 -10.31 -14.79
N PHE A 19 1.11 -10.55 -15.36
CA PHE A 19 1.70 -11.90 -15.40
C PHE A 19 2.07 -12.42 -14.01
N GLY A 20 2.50 -11.56 -13.09
CA GLY A 20 2.74 -11.94 -11.69
C GLY A 20 1.49 -12.49 -11.02
N SER A 21 0.34 -11.82 -11.16
CA SER A 21 -0.93 -12.32 -10.61
C SER A 21 -1.35 -13.68 -11.18
N VAL A 22 -1.14 -13.92 -12.48
CA VAL A 22 -1.58 -15.15 -13.13
C VAL A 22 -0.60 -16.30 -12.93
N PHE A 23 0.70 -16.07 -13.13
CA PHE A 23 1.70 -17.13 -13.17
C PHE A 23 2.50 -17.31 -11.87
N MET A 24 2.61 -16.29 -11.02
CA MET A 24 3.28 -16.41 -9.72
C MET A 24 2.27 -16.65 -8.60
N LEU A 25 1.17 -15.87 -8.56
CA LEU A 25 0.18 -15.94 -7.48
C LEU A 25 -0.93 -16.97 -7.76
N GLY A 26 -1.38 -17.11 -9.01
CA GLY A 26 -2.41 -18.06 -9.42
C GLY A 26 -2.20 -19.51 -8.91
N PRO A 27 -0.99 -20.10 -9.05
CA PRO A 27 -0.72 -21.46 -8.57
C PRO A 27 -0.82 -21.63 -7.05
N VAL A 28 -0.72 -20.54 -6.30
CA VAL A 28 -0.77 -20.53 -4.82
C VAL A 28 -2.21 -20.46 -4.32
N LEU A 29 -3.17 -20.04 -5.15
CA LEU A 29 -4.59 -19.89 -4.75
C LEU A 29 -5.20 -21.15 -4.09
N PRO A 30 -4.97 -22.39 -4.56
CA PRO A 30 -5.53 -23.58 -3.90
C PRO A 30 -5.07 -23.75 -2.44
N LEU A 31 -3.89 -23.23 -2.08
CA LEU A 31 -3.36 -23.29 -0.72
C LEU A 31 -4.27 -22.56 0.27
N MET A 32 -5.04 -21.54 -0.16
CA MET A 32 -5.99 -20.83 0.70
C MET A 32 -7.08 -21.76 1.28
N LEU A 33 -7.41 -22.84 0.56
CA LEU A 33 -8.40 -23.84 0.99
C LEU A 33 -7.83 -24.85 1.99
N LEU A 34 -6.51 -25.04 1.97
CA LEU A 34 -5.80 -26.03 2.77
C LEU A 34 -5.26 -25.44 4.07
N SER A 35 -4.70 -24.22 4.02
CA SER A 35 -4.21 -23.51 5.20
C SER A 35 -4.13 -22.01 4.89
N PRO A 36 -5.02 -21.19 5.47
CA PRO A 36 -5.00 -19.74 5.29
C PRO A 36 -3.66 -19.10 5.71
N ALA A 37 -3.05 -19.58 6.80
CA ALA A 37 -1.76 -19.10 7.29
C ALA A 37 -0.61 -19.37 6.29
N TRP A 38 -0.51 -20.60 5.78
CA TRP A 38 0.51 -20.94 4.77
C TRP A 38 0.29 -20.18 3.46
N TYR A 39 -0.97 -20.06 3.02
CA TYR A 39 -1.30 -19.24 1.86
C TYR A 39 -0.80 -17.81 2.02
N ARG A 40 -1.05 -17.20 3.18
CA ARG A 40 -0.59 -15.84 3.48
C ARG A 40 0.93 -15.74 3.48
N TRP A 41 1.60 -16.62 4.20
CA TRP A 41 3.06 -16.63 4.31
C TRP A 41 3.76 -16.74 2.94
N VAL A 42 3.28 -17.64 2.06
CA VAL A 42 3.83 -17.81 0.71
C VAL A 42 3.53 -16.58 -0.15
N THR A 43 2.28 -16.13 -0.14
CA THR A 43 1.82 -14.97 -0.92
C THR A 43 2.59 -13.72 -0.56
N ASP A 44 2.81 -13.45 0.73
CA ASP A 44 3.59 -12.31 1.21
C ASP A 44 5.04 -12.33 0.72
N ARG A 45 5.68 -13.50 0.69
CA ARG A 45 7.04 -13.65 0.16
C ARG A 45 7.11 -13.39 -1.34
N ILE A 46 6.12 -13.87 -2.09
CA ILE A 46 6.02 -13.65 -3.53
C ILE A 46 5.78 -12.16 -3.82
N VAL A 47 4.82 -11.54 -3.12
CA VAL A 47 4.51 -10.12 -3.26
C VAL A 47 5.68 -9.25 -2.81
N ALA A 48 6.38 -9.57 -1.72
CA ALA A 48 7.58 -8.84 -1.30
C ALA A 48 8.68 -8.89 -2.36
N THR A 49 8.87 -10.05 -3.00
CA THR A 49 9.81 -10.20 -4.13
C THR A 49 9.32 -9.40 -5.34
N TRP A 50 8.01 -9.41 -5.63
CA TRP A 50 7.42 -8.61 -6.70
C TRP A 50 7.58 -7.10 -6.45
N LEU A 51 7.38 -6.62 -5.22
CA LEU A 51 7.56 -5.23 -4.80
C LEU A 51 9.01 -4.73 -4.93
N THR A 52 9.99 -5.60 -5.20
CA THR A 52 11.34 -5.17 -5.56
C THR A 52 11.43 -4.51 -6.95
N LEU A 53 10.43 -4.71 -7.82
CA LEU A 53 10.34 -4.05 -9.14
C LEU A 53 9.67 -2.67 -9.10
N PRO A 54 8.51 -2.48 -8.46
CA PRO A 54 7.91 -1.18 -8.23
C PRO A 54 8.42 -0.59 -6.93
N VAL A 55 9.54 0.14 -6.98
CA VAL A 55 9.84 1.10 -5.90
C VAL A 55 8.84 2.28 -5.91
N VAL A 56 7.93 2.39 -6.89
CA VAL A 56 6.84 3.38 -6.88
C VAL A 56 5.57 2.84 -7.58
N LEU A 57 4.51 2.65 -6.77
CA LEU A 57 3.06 2.58 -7.03
C LEU A 57 2.41 1.55 -7.98
N CYS A 58 1.27 1.01 -7.54
CA CYS A 58 0.14 0.60 -8.38
C CYS A 58 -1.19 0.77 -7.62
N VAL A 59 -2.14 1.54 -8.19
CA VAL A 59 -3.59 1.48 -7.84
C VAL A 59 -4.46 1.51 -9.11
N CYS A 60 -4.02 2.13 -10.21
CA CYS A 60 -4.95 2.49 -11.30
C CYS A 60 -4.97 1.56 -12.54
N VAL A 61 -4.04 0.60 -12.71
CA VAL A 61 -3.89 -0.08 -14.02
C VAL A 61 -4.35 -1.56 -14.04
N CYS A 62 -4.40 -2.25 -12.90
CA CYS A 62 -4.56 -3.72 -12.87
C CYS A 62 -5.86 -4.23 -12.25
N GLY A 63 -6.90 -3.39 -12.14
CA GLY A 63 -8.17 -3.78 -11.49
C GLY A 63 -8.02 -4.23 -10.04
N GLY A 64 -6.88 -3.95 -9.40
CA GLY A 64 -6.57 -4.30 -8.02
C GLY A 64 -6.15 -5.75 -7.75
N TRP A 65 -6.07 -6.67 -8.72
CA TRP A 65 -5.90 -8.11 -8.42
C TRP A 65 -4.64 -8.46 -7.60
N ALA A 66 -3.48 -7.89 -7.94
CA ALA A 66 -2.27 -8.10 -7.14
C ALA A 66 -2.42 -7.55 -5.72
N MET A 67 -3.15 -6.45 -5.56
CA MET A 67 -3.42 -5.83 -4.25
C MET A 67 -4.45 -6.64 -3.44
N GLN A 68 -5.44 -7.23 -4.11
CA GLN A 68 -6.42 -8.15 -3.53
C GLN A 68 -5.74 -9.39 -2.98
N VAL A 69 -4.86 -10.01 -3.77
CA VAL A 69 -4.04 -11.14 -3.31
C VAL A 69 -3.09 -10.71 -2.19
N ALA A 70 -2.58 -9.47 -2.23
CA ALA A 70 -1.82 -8.90 -1.12
C ALA A 70 -2.69 -8.47 0.09
N CYS A 71 -4.00 -8.76 0.10
CA CYS A 71 -4.98 -8.39 1.15
C CYS A 71 -5.04 -6.91 1.49
N PHE A 72 -4.98 -6.04 0.48
CA PHE A 72 -5.26 -4.62 0.68
C PHE A 72 -6.73 -4.45 1.07
N ILE A 73 -6.98 -3.74 2.18
CA ILE A 73 -8.34 -3.46 2.65
C ILE A 73 -8.91 -2.33 1.81
N PHE A 74 -9.69 -2.66 0.79
CA PHE A 74 -10.35 -1.67 -0.06
C PHE A 74 -11.60 -1.11 0.63
N ILE A 75 -11.65 0.21 0.83
CA ILE A 75 -12.76 0.92 1.45
C ILE A 75 -13.51 1.71 0.37
N ARG A 76 -14.83 1.50 0.23
CA ARG A 76 -15.66 2.15 -0.81
C ARG A 76 -16.28 3.47 -0.35
N ARG A 77 -15.95 3.94 0.85
CA ARG A 77 -16.54 5.11 1.55
C ARG A 77 -18.06 4.94 1.78
N ARG A 78 -18.52 3.71 1.95
CA ARG A 78 -19.90 3.30 2.30
C ARG A 78 -19.96 2.95 3.80
N GLY A 79 -20.27 3.95 4.61
CA GLY A 79 -20.58 3.88 6.06
C GLY A 79 -20.32 2.55 6.79
N GLU A 80 -21.39 1.87 7.22
CA GLU A 80 -21.33 0.69 8.10
C GLU A 80 -20.84 -0.59 7.41
N GLU A 81 -21.09 -0.75 6.11
CA GLU A 81 -20.62 -1.91 5.33
C GLU A 81 -19.09 -1.98 5.33
N ASP A 82 -18.42 -0.86 5.05
CA ASP A 82 -16.97 -0.77 5.04
C ASP A 82 -16.37 -1.00 6.44
N ARG A 83 -17.04 -0.51 7.49
CA ARG A 83 -16.61 -0.74 8.88
C ARG A 83 -16.63 -2.22 9.22
N SER A 84 -17.70 -2.92 8.84
CA SER A 84 -17.85 -4.36 9.06
C SER A 84 -16.81 -5.16 8.26
N HIS A 85 -16.56 -4.80 7.01
CA HIS A 85 -15.52 -5.41 6.19
C HIS A 85 -14.12 -5.24 6.82
N MET A 86 -13.76 -4.02 7.19
CA MET A 86 -12.48 -3.71 7.85
C MET A 86 -12.34 -4.47 9.19
N ALA A 87 -13.41 -4.54 9.99
CA ALA A 87 -13.42 -5.31 11.24
C ALA A 87 -13.05 -6.78 11.01
N ASN A 88 -13.69 -7.39 10.02
CA ASN A 88 -13.48 -8.79 9.68
C ASN A 88 -12.05 -9.06 9.19
N MET A 89 -11.50 -8.17 8.35
CA MET A 89 -10.12 -8.28 7.87
C MET A 89 -9.10 -8.13 9.02
N LEU A 90 -9.29 -7.15 9.90
CA LEU A 90 -8.40 -6.97 11.05
C LEU A 90 -8.46 -8.16 12.01
N GLN A 91 -9.65 -8.69 12.29
CA GLN A 91 -9.82 -9.91 13.09
C GLN A 91 -9.15 -11.12 12.42
N TYR A 92 -9.26 -11.26 11.10
CA TYR A 92 -8.54 -12.28 10.35
C TYR A 92 -7.04 -12.19 10.59
N PHE A 93 -6.44 -11.00 10.45
CA PHE A 93 -5.02 -10.80 10.70
C PHE A 93 -4.60 -11.10 12.15
N CYS A 94 -5.44 -10.72 13.12
CA CYS A 94 -5.19 -11.06 14.52
C CYS A 94 -5.23 -12.58 14.78
N ASN A 95 -6.03 -13.34 14.02
CA ASN A 95 -6.16 -14.79 14.19
C ASN A 95 -5.00 -15.55 13.54
N ILE A 96 -4.55 -15.15 12.35
CA ILE A 96 -3.45 -15.85 11.66
C ILE A 96 -2.08 -15.62 12.32
N LYS A 97 -1.93 -14.55 13.13
CA LYS A 97 -0.71 -14.20 13.88
C LYS A 97 0.57 -14.08 13.02
N GLU A 98 0.41 -13.82 11.73
CA GLU A 98 1.50 -13.44 10.84
C GLU A 98 1.89 -11.96 11.04
N PRO A 99 3.16 -11.58 10.84
CA PRO A 99 3.59 -10.18 10.97
C PRO A 99 2.80 -9.24 10.05
N LEU A 100 1.98 -8.36 10.65
CA LEU A 100 1.12 -7.43 9.92
C LEU A 100 1.77 -6.05 9.76
N GLN A 101 1.82 -5.54 8.53
CA GLN A 101 2.14 -4.14 8.24
C GLN A 101 0.97 -3.47 7.52
N LEU A 102 0.31 -2.52 8.18
CA LEU A 102 -0.79 -1.75 7.62
C LEU A 102 -0.36 -0.31 7.32
N LEU A 103 -0.53 0.12 6.08
CA LEU A 103 -0.33 1.50 5.64
C LEU A 103 -1.67 2.23 5.58
N LEU A 104 -1.78 3.36 6.27
CA LEU A 104 -2.99 4.18 6.31
C LEU A 104 -2.67 5.62 5.90
N PHE A 105 -3.53 6.19 5.06
CA PHE A 105 -3.56 7.62 4.76
C PHE A 105 -4.85 8.22 5.33
N PRO A 106 -4.85 8.77 6.56
CA PRO A 106 -6.05 9.34 7.20
C PRO A 106 -6.72 10.46 6.43
N GLU A 107 -6.00 11.18 5.57
CA GLU A 107 -6.55 12.19 4.65
C GLU A 107 -7.53 11.56 3.66
N GLY A 108 -7.30 10.29 3.30
CA GLY A 108 -8.13 9.48 2.43
C GLY A 108 -8.09 9.89 0.96
N THR A 109 -7.27 10.87 0.58
CA THR A 109 -7.14 11.40 -0.78
C THR A 109 -5.83 12.17 -0.92
N ASP A 110 -5.41 12.43 -2.16
CA ASP A 110 -4.24 13.26 -2.45
C ASP A 110 -4.51 14.76 -2.20
N LEU A 111 -3.44 15.48 -1.88
CA LEU A 111 -3.43 16.94 -1.73
C LEU A 111 -3.47 17.61 -3.10
N THR A 112 -4.62 18.16 -3.46
CA THR A 112 -4.88 18.93 -4.67
C THR A 112 -5.55 20.24 -4.29
N GLU A 113 -5.60 21.22 -5.19
CA GLU A 113 -6.29 22.49 -4.92
C GLU A 113 -7.76 22.28 -4.49
N ASN A 114 -8.47 21.35 -5.15
CA ASN A 114 -9.85 21.03 -4.82
C ASN A 114 -9.99 20.33 -3.45
N THR A 115 -9.14 19.33 -3.16
CA THR A 115 -9.21 18.64 -1.87
C THR A 115 -8.76 19.53 -0.71
N ARG A 116 -7.81 20.45 -0.96
CA ARG A 116 -7.41 21.50 -0.02
C ARG A 116 -8.55 22.46 0.28
N ALA A 117 -9.24 22.99 -0.73
CA ALA A 117 -10.39 23.87 -0.53
C ALA A 117 -11.46 23.24 0.36
N ARG A 118 -11.78 21.96 0.13
CA ARG A 118 -12.72 21.20 0.99
C ARG A 118 -12.20 20.99 2.42
N SER A 119 -10.90 20.79 2.58
CA SER A 119 -10.27 20.70 3.91
C SER A 119 -10.31 22.05 4.64
N ASP A 120 -10.16 23.16 3.91
CA ASP A 120 -10.26 24.52 4.45
C ASP A 120 -11.69 24.86 4.88
N GLU A 121 -12.70 24.50 4.10
CA GLU A 121 -14.12 24.63 4.50
C GLU A 121 -14.42 23.84 5.78
N PHE A 122 -13.88 22.61 5.87
CA PHE A 122 -13.99 21.81 7.10
C PHE A 122 -13.29 22.50 8.28
N ALA A 123 -12.11 23.06 8.07
CA ALA A 123 -11.38 23.76 9.10
C ALA A 123 -12.15 24.98 9.61
N GLU A 124 -12.67 25.83 8.72
CA GLU A 124 -13.47 27.01 9.06
C GLU A 124 -14.72 26.63 9.87
N LYS A 125 -15.48 25.63 9.40
CA LYS A 125 -16.70 25.17 10.08
C LYS A 125 -16.45 24.67 11.50
N ASN A 126 -15.27 24.12 11.77
CA ASN A 126 -14.91 23.55 13.07
C ASN A 126 -13.96 24.45 13.88
N GLY A 127 -13.69 25.67 13.42
CA GLY A 127 -12.77 26.59 14.11
C GLY A 127 -11.32 26.10 14.19
N LEU A 128 -10.88 25.31 13.20
CA LEU A 128 -9.52 24.78 13.11
C LEU A 128 -8.64 25.64 12.20
N GLN A 129 -7.32 25.54 12.39
CA GLN A 129 -6.35 26.15 11.49
C GLN A 129 -6.42 25.52 10.08
N LYS A 130 -6.27 26.34 9.04
CA LYS A 130 -6.09 25.88 7.67
C LYS A 130 -4.68 25.36 7.44
N TYR A 131 -4.56 24.24 6.74
CA TYR A 131 -3.29 23.60 6.42
C TYR A 131 -2.92 23.81 4.95
N GLU A 132 -1.63 23.87 4.69
CA GLU A 132 -1.07 24.16 3.36
C GLU A 132 -0.39 22.94 2.74
N TYR A 133 0.27 22.13 3.55
CA TYR A 133 1.09 21.00 3.11
C TYR A 133 0.46 19.64 3.40
N VAL A 134 -0.61 19.58 4.19
CA VAL A 134 -1.40 18.37 4.50
C VAL A 134 -2.90 18.68 4.50
N LEU A 135 -3.73 17.65 4.34
CA LEU A 135 -5.17 17.75 4.59
C LEU A 135 -5.51 17.37 6.04
N HIS A 136 -6.63 17.85 6.57
CA HIS A 136 -7.09 17.42 7.90
C HIS A 136 -7.38 15.91 7.92
N PRO A 137 -6.88 15.15 8.93
CA PRO A 137 -7.03 13.70 8.95
C PRO A 137 -8.44 13.28 9.35
N ARG A 138 -8.95 12.22 8.70
CA ARG A 138 -10.15 11.50 9.13
C ARG A 138 -9.75 10.45 10.16
N THR A 139 -10.10 10.70 11.42
CA THR A 139 -9.57 9.93 12.56
C THR A 139 -10.32 8.61 12.81
N THR A 140 -11.57 8.46 12.37
CA THR A 140 -12.42 7.29 12.67
C THR A 140 -11.80 5.96 12.21
N GLY A 141 -11.21 5.91 11.02
CA GLY A 141 -10.55 4.70 10.53
C GLY A 141 -9.31 4.35 11.36
N PHE A 142 -8.52 5.37 11.70
CA PHE A 142 -7.33 5.20 12.54
C PHE A 142 -7.68 4.69 13.94
N THR A 143 -8.66 5.28 14.62
CA THR A 143 -9.06 4.86 15.97
C THR A 143 -9.58 3.43 15.97
N PHE A 144 -10.41 3.09 14.99
CA PHE A 144 -10.96 1.75 14.84
C PHE A 144 -9.87 0.68 14.62
N ILE A 145 -8.90 0.96 13.75
CA ILE A 145 -7.78 0.05 13.47
C ILE A 145 -6.95 -0.18 14.74
N VAL A 146 -6.55 0.91 15.42
CA VAL A 146 -5.70 0.82 16.63
C VAL A 146 -6.42 0.04 17.73
N ASP A 147 -7.70 0.32 17.98
CA ASP A 147 -8.49 -0.39 18.98
C ASP A 147 -8.62 -1.88 18.66
N THR A 148 -8.92 -2.23 17.41
CA THR A 148 -9.09 -3.63 16.99
C THR A 148 -7.79 -4.42 17.09
N LEU A 149 -6.66 -3.84 16.64
CA LEU A 149 -5.36 -4.52 16.69
C LEU A 149 -4.83 -4.66 18.12
N ARG A 150 -5.12 -3.71 19.01
CA ARG A 150 -4.82 -3.86 20.44
C ARG A 150 -5.60 -4.99 21.09
N LYS A 151 -6.92 -5.05 20.84
CA LYS A 151 -7.78 -6.11 21.39
C LYS A 151 -7.37 -7.50 20.91
N GLY A 152 -6.85 -7.60 19.68
CA GLY A 152 -6.33 -8.84 19.12
C GLY A 152 -4.87 -9.16 19.46
N ASP A 153 -4.23 -8.38 20.34
CA ASP A 153 -2.81 -8.49 20.70
C ASP A 153 -1.92 -8.62 19.45
N ASN A 154 -2.09 -7.65 18.52
CA ASN A 154 -1.42 -7.64 17.22
C ASN A 154 -0.99 -6.21 16.81
N LEU A 155 -0.79 -5.31 17.79
CA LEU A 155 -0.26 -3.96 17.57
C LEU A 155 1.04 -3.78 18.35
N ASP A 156 2.18 -3.74 17.65
CA ASP A 156 3.49 -3.41 18.26
C ASP A 156 3.74 -1.90 18.30
N ALA A 157 3.59 -1.22 17.16
CA ALA A 157 3.87 0.21 17.04
C ALA A 157 3.16 0.88 15.86
N VAL A 158 2.95 2.19 15.98
CA VAL A 158 2.55 3.09 14.89
C VAL A 158 3.79 3.85 14.43
N HIS A 159 4.11 3.73 13.15
CA HIS A 159 5.18 4.50 12.51
C HIS A 159 4.56 5.73 11.84
N ASP A 160 4.87 6.90 12.38
CA ASP A 160 4.50 8.16 11.78
C ASP A 160 5.54 8.57 10.74
N ILE A 161 5.12 8.68 9.49
CA ILE A 161 5.99 8.97 8.35
C ILE A 161 5.55 10.29 7.72
N THR A 162 6.52 11.20 7.54
CA THR A 162 6.39 12.41 6.74
C THR A 162 7.34 12.29 5.56
N VAL A 163 6.83 12.53 4.35
CA VAL A 163 7.62 12.48 3.11
C VAL A 163 7.65 13.89 2.53
N ALA A 164 8.84 14.39 2.22
CA ALA A 164 9.02 15.67 1.56
C ALA A 164 9.88 15.54 0.30
N TYR A 165 9.58 16.36 -0.69
CA TYR A 165 10.24 16.36 -1.98
C TYR A 165 10.86 17.75 -2.21
N PRO A 166 12.19 17.89 -2.18
CA PRO A 166 12.85 19.16 -2.47
C PRO A 166 12.45 19.70 -3.83
N GLN A 167 12.25 18.82 -4.81
CA GLN A 167 11.95 19.15 -6.20
C GLN A 167 10.98 18.10 -6.77
N ASN A 168 10.18 18.51 -7.76
CA ASN A 168 9.28 17.62 -8.53
C ASN A 168 8.34 16.77 -7.66
N ILE A 169 7.44 17.41 -6.92
CA ILE A 169 6.41 16.68 -6.14
C ILE A 169 5.56 15.83 -7.10
N PRO A 170 5.55 14.50 -6.94
CA PRO A 170 4.73 13.63 -7.78
C PRO A 170 3.25 13.77 -7.37
N GLN A 171 2.51 14.56 -8.15
CA GLN A 171 1.09 14.83 -7.90
C GLN A 171 0.16 13.97 -8.76
N THR A 172 0.64 13.50 -9.92
CA THR A 172 -0.16 12.72 -10.87
C THR A 172 0.68 11.66 -11.57
N GLU A 173 0.05 10.59 -12.04
CA GLU A 173 0.69 9.55 -12.85
C GLU A 173 1.22 10.11 -14.18
N ARG A 174 0.74 11.28 -14.61
CA ARG A 174 1.28 12.01 -15.76
C ARG A 174 2.75 12.37 -15.55
N HIS A 175 3.19 12.66 -14.33
CA HIS A 175 4.61 12.92 -14.06
C HIS A 175 5.47 11.69 -14.36
N LEU A 176 4.96 10.47 -14.12
CA LEU A 176 5.63 9.22 -14.49
C LEU A 176 5.75 9.08 -16.01
N LEU A 177 4.65 9.34 -16.75
CA LEU A 177 4.63 9.32 -18.22
C LEU A 177 5.61 10.32 -18.86
N LEU A 178 5.79 11.48 -18.21
CA LEU A 178 6.72 12.51 -18.65
C LEU A 178 8.17 12.24 -18.21
N GLY A 179 8.39 11.21 -17.38
CA GLY A 179 9.72 10.90 -16.82
C GLY A 179 10.20 11.92 -15.79
N LEU A 180 9.28 12.68 -15.18
CA LEU A 180 9.55 13.65 -14.13
C LEU A 180 9.59 12.94 -12.78
N PHE A 181 10.72 12.30 -12.48
CA PHE A 181 10.95 11.66 -11.19
C PHE A 181 11.63 12.62 -10.20
N PRO A 182 11.25 12.59 -8.91
CA PRO A 182 12.01 13.30 -7.88
C PRO A 182 13.43 12.72 -7.81
N ARG A 183 14.43 13.60 -7.79
CA ARG A 183 15.84 13.20 -7.66
C ARG A 183 16.23 12.90 -6.22
N GLU A 184 15.53 13.52 -5.28
CA GLU A 184 15.77 13.43 -3.86
C GLU A 184 14.42 13.34 -3.16
N ILE A 185 14.35 12.50 -2.12
CA ILE A 185 13.16 12.29 -1.30
C ILE A 185 13.63 12.22 0.14
N HIS A 186 13.04 13.03 1.01
CA HIS A 186 13.35 13.04 2.42
C HIS A 186 12.24 12.32 3.17
N PHE A 187 12.64 11.43 4.07
CA PHE A 187 11.75 10.72 4.97
C PHE A 187 12.05 11.15 6.40
N HIS A 188 11.03 11.61 7.11
CA HIS A 188 11.06 11.74 8.56
C HIS A 188 10.17 10.66 9.14
N VAL A 189 10.77 9.75 9.92
CA VAL A 189 10.09 8.58 10.48
C VAL A 189 10.20 8.60 11.99
N ARG A 190 9.05 8.52 12.67
CA ARG A 190 8.99 8.42 14.14
C ARG A 190 8.19 7.20 14.56
N ARG A 191 8.76 6.35 15.41
CA ARG A 191 8.10 5.15 15.93
C ARG A 191 7.43 5.45 17.27
N PHE A 192 6.15 5.11 17.39
CA PHE A 192 5.39 5.15 18.63
C PHE A 192 4.99 3.74 19.03
N SER A 193 5.49 3.25 20.17
CA SER A 193 5.07 1.93 20.66
C SER A 193 3.58 1.93 21.02
N ALA A 194 2.95 0.76 20.96
CA ALA A 194 1.54 0.61 21.32
C ALA A 194 1.21 1.09 22.75
N ALA A 195 2.17 0.96 23.67
CA ALA A 195 2.08 1.40 25.05
C ALA A 195 2.06 2.94 25.20
N CYS A 196 2.68 3.68 24.27
CA CYS A 196 2.69 5.15 24.30
C CYS A 196 1.41 5.78 23.74
N LEU A 197 0.58 5.00 23.06
CA LEU A 197 -0.63 5.50 22.42
C LEU A 197 -1.77 5.60 23.45
N PRO A 198 -2.61 6.65 23.41
CA PRO A 198 -3.75 6.79 24.33
C PRO A 198 -4.74 5.63 24.26
N SER A 199 -5.43 5.33 25.38
CA SER A 199 -6.40 4.23 25.43
C SER A 199 -7.81 4.60 24.97
N SER A 200 -8.27 5.84 25.22
CA SER A 200 -9.63 6.25 24.82
C SER A 200 -9.67 6.69 23.35
N GLU A 201 -10.83 6.47 22.71
CA GLU A 201 -11.04 6.85 21.31
C GLU A 201 -10.83 8.35 21.10
N GLU A 202 -11.41 9.20 21.94
CA GLU A 202 -11.33 10.66 21.81
C GLU A 202 -9.90 11.17 21.99
N ARG A 203 -9.10 10.50 22.84
CA ARG A 203 -7.68 10.84 23.01
C ARG A 203 -6.87 10.36 21.82
N LEU A 204 -7.20 9.22 21.21
CA LEU A 204 -6.56 8.75 19.97
C LEU A 204 -6.89 9.67 18.78
N GLN A 205 -8.14 10.15 18.68
CA GLN A 205 -8.52 11.12 17.64
C GLN A 205 -7.68 12.39 17.76
N ARG A 206 -7.60 12.96 18.97
CA ARG A 206 -6.75 14.13 19.25
C ARG A 206 -5.28 13.86 18.98
N TRP A 207 -4.78 12.69 19.36
CA TRP A 207 -3.40 12.29 19.06
C TRP A 207 -3.13 12.24 17.55
N CYS A 208 -4.06 11.74 16.74
CA CYS A 208 -3.92 11.74 15.29
C CYS A 208 -3.95 13.17 14.71
N GLN A 209 -4.87 14.02 15.18
CA GLN A 209 -4.92 15.43 14.77
C GLN A 209 -3.63 16.18 15.14
N GLU A 210 -3.07 15.91 16.32
CA GLU A 210 -1.80 16.46 16.77
C GLU A 210 -0.66 16.12 15.81
N ARG A 211 -0.55 14.84 15.42
CA ARG A 211 0.48 14.40 14.45
C ARG A 211 0.36 15.13 13.12
N TRP A 212 -0.85 15.40 12.64
CA TRP A 212 -1.05 16.17 11.41
C TRP A 212 -0.67 17.64 11.57
N ARG A 213 -0.96 18.25 12.72
CA ARG A 213 -0.51 19.62 13.00
C ARG A 213 1.02 19.71 13.02
N GLU A 214 1.68 18.75 13.65
CA GLU A 214 3.15 18.67 13.64
C GLU A 214 3.70 18.46 12.23
N LYS A 215 3.04 17.65 11.40
CA LYS A 215 3.43 17.46 9.99
C LYS A 215 3.30 18.72 9.17
N GLU A 216 2.21 19.47 9.32
CA GLU A 216 2.01 20.75 8.66
C GLU A 216 3.17 21.70 8.98
N GLN A 217 3.50 21.84 10.26
CA GLN A 217 4.59 22.71 10.70
C GLN A 217 5.95 22.21 10.16
N ARG A 218 6.22 20.91 10.28
CA ARG A 218 7.47 20.30 9.79
C ARG A 218 7.67 20.50 8.29
N LEU A 219 6.62 20.31 7.50
CA LEU A 219 6.69 20.53 6.05
C LEU A 219 6.87 22.02 5.72
N ARG A 220 6.20 22.91 6.46
CA ARG A 220 6.39 24.35 6.34
C ARG A 220 7.84 24.76 6.59
N ASP A 221 8.46 24.23 7.64
CA ASP A 221 9.85 24.52 7.97
C ASP A 221 10.81 23.93 6.93
N PHE A 222 10.55 22.68 6.50
CA PHE A 222 11.31 22.03 5.43
C PHE A 222 11.33 22.87 4.13
N TYR A 223 10.17 23.34 3.67
CA TYR A 223 10.07 24.12 2.43
C TYR A 223 10.55 25.57 2.55
N ARG A 224 10.68 26.10 3.78
CA ARG A 224 11.27 27.43 4.05
C ARG A 224 12.79 27.38 4.24
N SER A 225 13.33 26.24 4.66
CA SER A 225 14.76 26.05 4.89
C SER A 225 15.56 25.98 3.59
N GLU A 226 16.79 26.51 3.62
CA GLU A 226 17.80 26.34 2.57
C GLU A 226 19.14 25.95 3.22
N PRO A 227 19.68 24.74 2.98
CA PRO A 227 19.15 23.70 2.10
C PRO A 227 17.92 22.99 2.70
N ARG A 228 16.98 22.57 1.85
CA ARG A 228 15.77 21.82 2.24
C ARG A 228 16.12 20.50 2.91
N ARG A 229 16.04 20.44 4.24
CA ARG A 229 16.34 19.24 5.03
C ARG A 229 15.42 19.17 6.24
N PHE A 230 15.16 17.96 6.70
CA PHE A 230 14.57 17.77 8.02
C PHE A 230 15.65 17.96 9.10
N ASP A 231 15.20 18.07 10.34
CA ASP A 231 16.05 18.10 11.52
C ASP A 231 17.01 16.89 11.57
N GLU A 232 18.10 17.02 12.32
CA GLU A 232 19.07 15.94 12.46
C GLU A 232 18.42 14.64 12.97
N PRO A 233 18.82 13.48 12.43
CA PRO A 233 18.17 12.23 12.77
C PRO A 233 18.45 11.87 14.23
N GLU A 234 17.39 11.69 15.03
CA GLU A 234 17.48 11.18 16.40
C GLU A 234 18.03 9.73 16.46
N ALA A 235 17.97 9.00 15.35
CA ALA A 235 18.40 7.61 15.23
C ALA A 235 19.46 7.44 14.15
N ARG A 236 20.37 6.47 14.36
CA ARG A 236 21.41 6.14 13.39
C ARG A 236 20.76 5.63 12.10
N VAL A 237 20.84 6.43 11.05
CA VAL A 237 20.42 6.00 9.70
C VAL A 237 21.37 4.90 9.25
N PRO A 238 20.87 3.72 8.81
CA PRO A 238 21.72 2.69 8.25
C PRO A 238 22.49 3.27 7.05
N PRO A 239 23.74 2.84 6.82
CA PRO A 239 24.55 3.41 5.75
C PRO A 239 23.82 3.28 4.40
N CYS A 240 23.75 4.38 3.66
CA CYS A 240 23.23 4.37 2.30
C CYS A 240 23.97 3.30 1.48
N LYS A 241 23.21 2.48 0.74
CA LYS A 241 23.80 1.50 -0.18
C LYS A 241 24.66 2.26 -1.18
N SER A 242 25.84 1.71 -1.51
CA SER A 242 26.70 2.32 -2.53
C SER A 242 25.98 2.44 -3.87
N GLU A 243 26.28 3.48 -4.65
CA GLU A 243 25.72 3.70 -5.98
C GLU A 243 25.87 2.46 -6.89
N LEU A 244 27.02 1.79 -6.80
CA LEU A 244 27.27 0.53 -7.51
C LEU A 244 26.30 -0.58 -7.10
N ARG A 245 26.09 -0.78 -5.79
CA ARG A 245 25.14 -1.78 -5.29
C ARG A 245 23.71 -1.47 -5.74
N VAL A 246 23.31 -0.20 -5.67
CA VAL A 246 21.99 0.24 -6.14
C VAL A 246 21.84 0.00 -7.64
N THR A 247 22.87 0.31 -8.42
CA THR A 247 22.88 0.11 -9.88
C THR A 247 22.82 -1.37 -10.26
N LEU A 248 23.59 -2.22 -9.58
CA LEU A 248 23.57 -3.68 -9.79
C LEU A 248 22.20 -4.27 -9.47
N ILE A 249 21.59 -3.86 -8.35
CA ILE A 249 20.24 -4.31 -7.99
C ILE A 249 19.23 -3.86 -9.07
N LYS A 250 19.29 -2.60 -9.52
CA LYS A 250 18.43 -2.10 -10.61
C LYS A 250 18.61 -2.92 -11.88
N ALA A 251 19.85 -3.19 -12.30
CA ALA A 251 20.14 -3.96 -13.50
C ALA A 251 19.67 -5.41 -13.39
N ALA A 252 19.93 -6.07 -12.26
CA ALA A 252 19.48 -7.44 -12.01
C ALA A 252 17.95 -7.54 -11.99
N SER A 253 17.26 -6.59 -11.35
CA SER A 253 15.80 -6.52 -11.36
C SER A 253 15.28 -6.33 -12.79
N LEU A 254 15.81 -5.36 -13.55
CA LEU A 254 15.39 -5.14 -14.92
C LEU A 254 15.57 -6.39 -15.79
N LEU A 255 16.73 -7.04 -15.70
CA LEU A 255 17.00 -8.29 -16.43
C LEU A 255 16.01 -9.39 -16.06
N TYR A 256 15.82 -9.65 -14.77
CA TYR A 256 14.92 -10.68 -14.28
C TYR A 256 13.50 -10.46 -14.79
N TRP A 257 12.98 -9.23 -14.69
CA TRP A 257 11.59 -8.95 -15.04
C TRP A 257 11.36 -8.84 -16.54
N SER A 258 12.32 -8.33 -17.31
CA SER A 258 12.28 -8.43 -18.77
C SER A 258 12.29 -9.89 -19.21
N ALA A 259 13.17 -10.73 -18.65
CA ALA A 259 13.20 -12.15 -18.95
C ALA A 259 11.88 -12.85 -18.57
N PHE A 260 11.34 -12.58 -17.38
CA PHE A 260 10.05 -13.12 -16.94
C PHE A 260 8.91 -12.78 -17.90
N ILE A 261 8.77 -11.51 -18.28
CA ILE A 261 7.73 -11.08 -19.23
C ILE A 261 7.93 -11.77 -20.59
N SER A 262 9.15 -11.81 -21.11
CA SER A 262 9.46 -12.48 -22.38
C SER A 262 9.15 -13.98 -22.32
N LEU A 263 9.48 -14.66 -21.23
CA LEU A 263 9.18 -16.08 -21.02
C LEU A 263 7.68 -16.34 -20.93
N CYS A 264 6.92 -15.49 -20.23
CA CYS A 264 5.45 -15.57 -20.19
C CYS A 264 4.85 -15.42 -21.60
N CYS A 265 5.29 -14.42 -22.37
CA CYS A 265 4.84 -14.21 -23.75
C CYS A 265 5.22 -15.40 -24.66
N ALA A 266 6.46 -15.89 -24.58
CA ALA A 266 6.92 -17.04 -25.36
C ALA A 266 6.15 -18.31 -25.01
N GLY A 267 5.91 -18.56 -23.72
CA GLY A 267 5.10 -19.69 -23.26
C GLY A 267 3.67 -19.62 -23.77
N LEU A 268 3.03 -18.45 -23.74
CA LEU A 268 1.68 -18.25 -24.27
C LEU A 268 1.62 -18.45 -25.80
N TRP A 269 2.68 -18.08 -26.51
CA TRP A 269 2.80 -18.30 -27.95
C TRP A 269 2.97 -19.78 -28.29
N LEU A 270 3.89 -20.46 -27.58
CA LEU A 270 4.32 -21.81 -27.93
C LEU A 270 3.40 -22.91 -27.37
N TRP A 271 2.80 -22.74 -26.19
CA TRP A 271 2.16 -23.84 -25.46
C TRP A 271 0.66 -23.65 -25.25
N THR A 272 -0.15 -24.52 -25.87
CA THR A 272 -1.61 -24.53 -25.69
C THR A 272 -2.07 -24.73 -24.24
N PRO A 273 -1.47 -25.63 -23.43
CA PRO A 273 -1.87 -25.77 -22.02
C PRO A 273 -1.70 -24.47 -21.22
N LEU A 274 -0.65 -23.70 -21.48
CA LEU A 274 -0.41 -22.43 -20.79
C LEU A 274 -1.45 -21.37 -21.17
N ARG A 275 -1.90 -21.35 -22.44
CA ARG A 275 -3.02 -20.49 -22.86
C ARG A 275 -4.33 -20.84 -22.17
N LEU A 276 -4.64 -22.12 -22.04
CA LEU A 276 -5.84 -22.59 -21.33
C LEU A 276 -5.76 -22.20 -19.85
N TYR A 277 -4.63 -22.44 -19.20
CA TYR A 277 -4.39 -22.01 -17.82
C TYR A 277 -4.58 -20.49 -17.66
N PHE A 278 -3.96 -19.70 -18.54
CA PHE A 278 -4.07 -18.24 -18.52
C PHE A 278 -5.54 -17.78 -18.67
N LEU A 279 -6.27 -18.35 -19.63
CA LEU A 279 -7.69 -18.03 -19.83
C LEU A 279 -8.52 -18.41 -18.59
N LEU A 280 -8.29 -19.60 -18.01
CA LEU A 280 -8.96 -20.04 -16.79
C LEU A 280 -8.69 -19.08 -15.62
N MET A 281 -7.44 -18.63 -15.44
CA MET A 281 -7.09 -17.66 -14.40
C MET A 281 -7.75 -16.30 -14.65
N VAL A 282 -7.78 -15.81 -15.88
CA VAL A 282 -8.48 -14.55 -16.21
C VAL A 282 -9.98 -14.66 -15.93
N ILE A 283 -10.62 -15.77 -16.33
CA ILE A 283 -12.03 -16.05 -16.03
C ILE A 283 -12.24 -16.12 -14.51
N PHE A 284 -11.34 -16.80 -13.78
CA PHE A 284 -11.38 -16.86 -12.33
C PHE A 284 -11.32 -15.47 -11.70
N PHE A 285 -10.32 -14.65 -12.05
CA PHE A 285 -10.13 -13.30 -11.49
C PHE A 285 -11.29 -12.36 -11.83
N LEU A 286 -11.86 -12.45 -13.04
CA LEU A 286 -13.05 -11.67 -13.40
C LEU A 286 -14.31 -12.18 -12.69
N GLY A 287 -14.46 -13.51 -12.59
CA GLY A 287 -15.59 -14.17 -11.94
C GLY A 287 -15.64 -13.86 -10.44
N GLN A 288 -14.53 -14.05 -9.72
CA GLN A 288 -14.43 -13.73 -8.29
C GLN A 288 -14.74 -12.25 -8.04
N GLN A 289 -14.25 -11.34 -8.90
CA GLN A 289 -14.48 -9.91 -8.72
C GLN A 289 -15.97 -9.56 -8.77
N ARG A 290 -16.75 -10.29 -9.58
CA ARG A 290 -18.20 -10.11 -9.72
C ARG A 290 -19.00 -10.84 -8.64
N VAL A 291 -18.56 -12.02 -8.23
CA VAL A 291 -19.31 -12.89 -7.30
C VAL A 291 -18.98 -12.57 -5.84
N THR A 292 -17.71 -12.51 -5.48
CA THR A 292 -17.25 -12.32 -4.09
C THR A 292 -16.76 -10.90 -3.84
N GLY A 293 -16.41 -10.15 -4.88
CA GLY A 293 -15.95 -8.76 -4.77
C GLY A 293 -14.43 -8.59 -4.65
N GLY A 294 -13.69 -9.70 -4.58
CA GLY A 294 -12.23 -9.74 -4.40
C GLY A 294 -11.74 -11.09 -3.87
N VAL A 295 -10.44 -11.39 -4.09
CA VAL A 295 -9.78 -12.61 -3.57
C VAL A 295 -9.61 -12.53 -2.06
N GLU A 296 -9.39 -11.35 -1.51
CA GLU A 296 -9.32 -11.07 -0.07
C GLU A 296 -10.60 -11.48 0.67
N LEU A 297 -11.76 -11.34 0.02
CA LEU A 297 -13.05 -11.77 0.57
C LEU A 297 -13.23 -13.29 0.51
N MET A 298 -12.69 -13.93 -0.52
CA MET A 298 -12.64 -15.39 -0.61
C MET A 298 -11.75 -15.98 0.48
N GLU A 299 -10.57 -15.40 0.70
CA GLU A 299 -9.64 -15.80 1.76
C GLU A 299 -10.29 -15.69 3.14
N LEU A 300 -10.95 -14.56 3.42
CA LEU A 300 -11.70 -14.37 4.66
C LEU A 300 -12.80 -15.43 4.85
N ALA A 301 -13.52 -15.79 3.78
CA ALA A 301 -14.55 -16.84 3.81
C ALA A 301 -13.94 -18.23 4.07
N CYS A 302 -12.77 -18.53 3.49
CA CYS A 302 -12.05 -19.77 3.71
C CYS A 302 -11.55 -19.87 5.16
N HIS A 303 -11.01 -18.77 5.71
CA HIS A 303 -10.60 -18.70 7.11
C HIS A 303 -11.76 -18.99 8.07
N ARG A 304 -12.94 -18.40 7.84
CA ARG A 304 -14.13 -18.67 8.67
C ARG A 304 -14.52 -20.15 8.66
N ARG A 305 -14.46 -20.79 7.49
CA ARG A 305 -14.74 -22.23 7.37
C ARG A 305 -13.69 -23.08 8.08
N TRP A 306 -12.43 -22.66 8.04
CA TRP A 306 -11.34 -23.35 8.73
C TRP A 306 -11.52 -23.30 10.25
N LYS A 307 -11.82 -22.11 10.79
CA LYS A 307 -12.05 -21.92 12.23
C LYS A 307 -13.19 -22.80 12.76
N VAL A 308 -14.30 -22.91 12.02
CA VAL A 308 -15.44 -23.77 12.39
C VAL A 308 -15.07 -25.26 12.42
N LYS A 309 -14.01 -25.70 11.73
CA LYS A 309 -13.53 -27.09 11.80
C LYS A 309 -12.60 -27.36 13.00
N GLU A 310 -12.02 -26.32 13.58
CA GLU A 310 -11.11 -26.43 14.74
C GLU A 310 -11.87 -26.31 16.08
N GLU A 311 -13.06 -25.72 16.07
CA GLU A 311 -14.04 -25.70 17.18
C GLU A 311 -14.85 -27.02 17.24
#